data_AF-A0A850K9V3-F1
#
_entry.id   AF-A0A850K9V3-F1
#
_cell.length_a   1.000
_cell.length_b   1.000
_cell.length_c   1.000
_cell.angle_alpha   90.00
_cell.angle_beta   90.00
_cell.angle_gamma   90.00
#
_symmetry.space_group_name_H-M   'P 1'
#
loop_
_entity.id
_entity.type
_entity.pdbx_description
1 polymer ?
#
loop_
_entity_poly.entity_id
_entity_poly.type
_entity_poly.pdbx_seq_one_letter_code
_entity_poly.pdbx_strand_id
1 'polypeptide(L)'
;GYHLIMGIGGADMPVVVSMLNSYSGWAAAAIGFTLGNDLLIVTGALVGSSGAILSYIMCKAMNRQFVSVILGGFGGDGGPAMEVDGEMVAIDADGVVSALEDADSIIIIPGYGMAVAQAQQSVSELTKRLRAKGKSVRFAIHPVAGRLPGHMNVLLAEAKVPYDIVLEMDEINEDFPNTDVAIVIGSNDIVNPAAQEDPNSPIAGMPVLECWKAKQVFVSKRGQGTGYSGIENPLFYKENTRMFYGDAKASLDTLLQSIK
;
A
#
# COMPACT_ATOMS: atom_id res chain seq x y z
N GLY A 1 -23.64 -13.84 9.63
CA GLY A 1 -23.14 -13.36 8.32
C GLY A 1 -23.26 -11.85 8.22
N TYR A 2 -24.40 -11.36 7.75
CA TYR A 2 -24.65 -9.93 7.50
C TYR A 2 -24.29 -8.98 8.67
N HIS A 3 -24.79 -9.26 9.89
CA HIS A 3 -24.49 -8.45 11.07
C HIS A 3 -23.00 -8.38 11.44
N LEU A 4 -22.26 -9.47 11.20
CA LEU A 4 -20.82 -9.51 11.46
C LEU A 4 -20.07 -8.57 10.49
N ILE A 5 -20.42 -8.62 9.20
CA ILE A 5 -19.75 -7.84 8.16
C ILE A 5 -20.08 -6.35 8.28
N MET A 6 -21.32 -6.00 8.63
CA MET A 6 -21.73 -4.60 8.81
C MET A 6 -20.98 -3.88 9.94
N GLY A 7 -20.55 -4.61 10.97
CA GLY A 7 -19.79 -4.03 12.07
C GLY A 7 -18.32 -3.76 11.74
N ILE A 8 -17.85 -4.16 10.56
CA ILE A 8 -16.43 -4.09 10.19
C ILE A 8 -16.19 -2.85 9.33
N GLY A 9 -15.17 -2.08 9.72
CA GLY A 9 -14.70 -0.94 8.93
C GLY A 9 -14.22 -1.38 7.56
N GLY A 10 -14.38 -0.51 6.56
CA GLY A 10 -13.82 -0.77 5.23
C GLY A 10 -12.28 -1.01 5.22
N ALA A 11 -11.56 -0.69 6.32
CA ALA A 11 -10.11 -0.81 6.44
C ALA A 11 -9.71 -2.26 6.42
N ASP A 12 -10.55 -3.03 7.09
CA ASP A 12 -10.37 -4.41 7.40
C ASP A 12 -11.13 -5.30 6.42
N MET A 13 -11.87 -4.71 5.47
CA MET A 13 -12.57 -5.46 4.43
C MET A 13 -11.66 -6.45 3.69
N PRO A 14 -10.39 -6.14 3.37
CA PRO A 14 -9.49 -7.14 2.78
C PRO A 14 -9.30 -8.39 3.66
N VAL A 15 -9.22 -8.22 4.99
CA VAL A 15 -9.13 -9.33 5.96
C VAL A 15 -10.42 -10.15 5.97
N VAL A 16 -11.57 -9.47 5.92
CA VAL A 16 -12.89 -10.12 5.85
C VAL A 16 -13.03 -10.97 4.60
N VAL A 17 -12.58 -10.46 3.45
CA VAL A 17 -12.59 -11.23 2.19
C VAL A 17 -11.77 -12.52 2.34
N SER A 18 -10.56 -12.43 2.88
CA SER A 18 -9.72 -13.61 3.12
C SER A 18 -10.33 -14.59 4.13
N MET A 19 -11.00 -14.08 5.17
CA MET A 19 -11.67 -14.92 6.17
C MET A 19 -12.88 -15.65 5.58
N LEU A 20 -13.70 -14.96 4.78
CA LEU A 20 -14.83 -15.58 4.09
C LEU A 20 -14.36 -16.63 3.07
N ASN A 21 -13.19 -16.43 2.46
CA ASN A 21 -12.54 -17.44 1.64
C ASN A 21 -12.08 -18.67 2.47
N SER A 22 -11.63 -18.46 3.70
CA SER A 22 -11.38 -19.60 4.62
C SER A 22 -12.66 -20.37 4.92
N TYR A 23 -13.76 -19.65 5.22
CA TYR A 23 -15.06 -20.29 5.53
C TYR A 23 -15.65 -21.07 4.36
N SER A 24 -15.47 -20.62 3.11
CA SER A 24 -15.90 -21.40 1.95
C SER A 24 -15.14 -22.72 1.84
N GLY A 25 -13.84 -22.73 2.14
CA GLY A 25 -13.03 -23.95 2.20
C GLY A 25 -13.50 -24.93 3.28
N TRP A 26 -13.71 -24.45 4.52
CA TRP A 26 -14.22 -25.31 5.61
C TRP A 26 -15.62 -25.85 5.34
N ALA A 27 -16.48 -25.04 4.72
CA ALA A 27 -17.81 -25.50 4.28
C ALA A 27 -17.70 -26.61 3.22
N ALA A 28 -16.81 -26.46 2.23
CA ALA A 28 -16.55 -27.49 1.23
C ALA A 28 -16.02 -28.79 1.85
N ALA A 29 -15.13 -28.69 2.85
CA ALA A 29 -14.63 -29.85 3.58
C ALA A 29 -15.74 -30.57 4.36
N ALA A 30 -16.62 -29.82 5.03
CA ALA A 30 -17.78 -30.37 5.74
C ALA A 30 -18.77 -31.07 4.81
N ILE A 31 -18.99 -30.52 3.62
CA ILE A 31 -19.77 -31.17 2.54
C ILE A 31 -19.06 -32.46 2.08
N GLY A 32 -17.74 -32.42 1.95
CA GLY A 32 -16.93 -33.60 1.64
C GLY A 32 -17.13 -34.73 2.64
N PHE A 33 -17.15 -34.44 3.95
CA PHE A 33 -17.43 -35.44 4.98
C PHE A 33 -18.84 -36.01 4.91
N THR A 34 -19.85 -35.17 4.63
CA THR A 34 -21.24 -35.65 4.50
C THR A 34 -21.46 -36.51 3.25
N LEU A 35 -20.70 -36.26 2.18
CA LEU A 35 -20.76 -37.02 0.93
C LEU A 35 -19.78 -38.21 0.88
N GLY A 36 -18.88 -38.37 1.86
CA GLY A 36 -17.79 -39.34 1.81
C GLY A 36 -16.83 -39.10 0.64
N ASN A 37 -16.61 -37.83 0.27
CA ASN A 37 -15.79 -37.44 -0.88
C ASN A 37 -14.45 -36.84 -0.42
N ASP A 38 -13.39 -37.66 -0.49
CA ASP A 38 -12.04 -37.27 -0.06
C ASP A 38 -11.48 -36.07 -0.83
N LEU A 39 -11.81 -35.93 -2.12
CA LEU A 39 -11.35 -34.80 -2.93
C LEU A 39 -11.90 -33.48 -2.38
N LEU A 40 -13.18 -33.44 -2.02
CA LEU A 40 -13.81 -32.25 -1.41
C LEU A 40 -13.25 -31.96 -0.01
N ILE A 41 -12.96 -33.00 0.78
CA ILE A 41 -12.33 -32.85 2.10
C ILE A 41 -10.95 -32.19 1.95
N VAL A 42 -10.09 -32.75 1.08
CA VAL A 42 -8.71 -32.29 0.91
C VAL A 42 -8.67 -30.89 0.28
N THR A 43 -9.43 -30.65 -0.78
CA THR A 43 -9.47 -29.34 -1.44
C THR A 43 -10.09 -28.27 -0.54
N GLY A 44 -11.16 -28.59 0.19
CA GLY A 44 -11.78 -27.70 1.17
C GLY A 44 -10.83 -27.34 2.31
N ALA A 45 -10.12 -28.31 2.88
CA ALA A 45 -9.14 -28.06 3.94
C ALA A 45 -7.96 -27.20 3.46
N LEU A 46 -7.50 -27.40 2.22
CA LEU A 46 -6.44 -26.59 1.62
C LEU A 46 -6.88 -25.14 1.42
N VAL A 47 -8.08 -24.90 0.90
CA VAL A 47 -8.64 -23.55 0.75
C VAL A 47 -8.87 -22.91 2.13
N GLY A 48 -9.42 -23.67 3.08
CA GLY A 48 -9.71 -23.21 4.43
C GLY A 48 -8.48 -22.76 5.20
N SER A 49 -7.44 -23.60 5.20
CA SER A 49 -6.15 -23.29 5.85
C SER A 49 -5.44 -22.11 5.18
N SER A 50 -5.40 -22.05 3.84
CA SER A 50 -4.80 -20.95 3.09
C SER A 50 -5.44 -19.61 3.42
N GLY A 51 -6.78 -19.53 3.40
CA GLY A 51 -7.50 -18.31 3.75
C GLY A 51 -7.26 -17.85 5.20
N ALA A 52 -7.15 -18.79 6.14
CA ALA A 52 -6.87 -18.47 7.54
C ALA A 52 -5.45 -17.92 7.74
N ILE A 53 -4.44 -18.55 7.11
CA ILE A 53 -3.04 -18.09 7.15
C ILE A 53 -2.94 -16.69 6.52
N LEU A 54 -3.58 -16.48 5.36
CA LEU A 54 -3.56 -15.19 4.69
C LEU A 54 -4.20 -14.10 5.56
N SER A 55 -5.36 -14.37 6.16
CA SER A 55 -6.01 -13.42 7.09
C SER A 55 -5.10 -13.08 8.28
N TYR A 56 -4.39 -14.06 8.83
CA TYR A 56 -3.44 -13.83 9.93
C TYR A 56 -2.27 -12.93 9.52
N ILE A 57 -1.66 -13.18 8.35
CA ILE A 57 -0.54 -12.37 7.83
C ILE A 57 -1.01 -10.94 7.58
N MET A 58 -2.21 -10.74 7.03
CA MET A 58 -2.78 -9.40 6.82
C MET A 58 -3.02 -8.66 8.14
N CYS A 59 -3.62 -9.32 9.13
CA CYS A 59 -3.80 -8.74 10.46
C CYS A 59 -2.48 -8.32 11.09
N LYS A 60 -1.45 -9.17 10.99
CA LYS A 60 -0.10 -8.86 11.48
C LYS A 60 0.51 -7.66 10.75
N ALA A 61 0.37 -7.59 9.43
CA ALA A 61 0.86 -6.47 8.62
C ALA A 61 0.14 -5.15 8.90
N MET A 62 -1.10 -5.20 9.43
CA MET A 62 -1.86 -4.02 9.88
C MET A 62 -1.63 -3.69 11.36
N ASN A 63 -0.80 -4.47 12.08
CA ASN A 63 -0.67 -4.42 13.54
C ASN A 63 -2.02 -4.48 14.28
N ARG A 64 -2.95 -5.33 13.82
CA ARG A 64 -4.27 -5.53 14.46
C ARG A 64 -4.47 -6.97 14.86
N GLN A 65 -5.10 -7.17 16.02
CA GLN A 65 -5.48 -8.51 16.46
C GLN A 65 -6.65 -9.04 15.61
N PHE A 66 -6.55 -10.29 15.17
CA PHE A 66 -7.57 -10.97 14.37
C PHE A 66 -8.98 -10.91 15.00
N VAL A 67 -9.05 -11.08 16.33
CA VAL A 67 -10.32 -11.00 17.07
C VAL A 67 -10.92 -9.59 17.04
N SER A 68 -10.10 -8.55 17.16
CA SER A 68 -10.54 -7.15 17.08
C SER A 68 -11.10 -6.80 15.71
N VAL A 69 -10.51 -7.33 14.64
CA VAL A 69 -11.00 -7.15 13.27
C VAL A 69 -12.37 -7.81 13.08
N ILE A 70 -12.56 -9.03 13.58
CA ILE A 70 -13.84 -9.77 13.44
C ILE A 70 -14.96 -9.16 14.26
N LEU A 71 -14.65 -8.66 15.46
CA LEU A 71 -15.64 -8.09 16.38
C LEU A 71 -15.91 -6.60 16.13
N GLY A 72 -15.30 -5.98 15.11
CA GLY A 72 -15.59 -4.61 14.70
C GLY A 72 -14.95 -3.54 15.59
N GLY A 73 -13.87 -3.87 16.31
CA GLY A 73 -13.12 -2.89 17.08
C GLY A 73 -12.19 -2.09 16.18
N PHE A 74 -12.59 -0.87 15.79
CA PHE A 74 -11.61 0.13 15.38
C PHE A 74 -10.63 0.38 16.54
N GLY A 75 -9.38 0.71 16.21
CA GLY A 75 -8.26 0.89 17.14
C GLY A 75 -8.67 1.58 18.43
N GLY A 76 -8.08 1.12 19.54
CA GLY A 76 -8.47 1.50 20.90
C GLY A 76 -8.50 3.01 21.14
N ASP A 77 -9.07 3.39 22.29
CA ASP A 77 -9.11 4.76 22.84
C ASP A 77 -7.70 5.37 22.95
N GLY A 78 -7.13 5.77 21.81
CA GLY A 78 -5.96 6.62 21.73
C GLY A 78 -6.37 8.02 22.13
N GLY A 79 -5.53 8.70 22.91
CA GLY A 79 -5.69 10.12 23.19
C GLY A 79 -5.68 10.96 21.90
N PRO A 80 -5.84 12.28 22.02
CA PRO A 80 -5.74 13.16 20.84
C PRO A 80 -4.44 12.87 20.08
N ALA A 81 -4.58 12.64 18.77
CA ALA A 81 -3.45 12.45 17.87
C ALA A 81 -2.52 13.67 17.94
N MET A 82 -1.22 13.43 17.75
CA MET A 82 -0.23 14.52 17.75
C MET A 82 -0.58 15.54 16.66
N GLU A 83 -0.59 16.84 17.00
CA GLU A 83 -0.80 17.89 16.01
C GLU A 83 0.36 17.89 15.00
N VAL A 84 0.00 17.99 13.73
CA VAL A 84 0.97 18.02 12.64
C VAL A 84 1.39 19.47 12.41
N ASP A 85 2.68 19.74 12.61
CA ASP A 85 3.27 21.06 12.37
C ASP A 85 3.91 21.15 10.97
N GLY A 86 3.90 22.35 10.38
CA GLY A 86 4.44 22.64 9.05
C GLY A 86 3.39 22.92 7.97
N GLU A 87 3.85 23.12 6.74
CA GLU A 87 2.99 23.38 5.58
C GLU A 87 3.23 22.35 4.47
N MET A 88 2.15 21.94 3.81
CA MET A 88 2.25 21.09 2.62
C MET A 88 2.80 21.90 1.43
N VAL A 89 4.05 21.65 1.06
CA VAL A 89 4.69 22.35 -0.08
C VAL A 89 4.33 21.65 -1.39
N ALA A 90 3.60 22.35 -2.27
CA ALA A 90 3.25 21.85 -3.60
C ALA A 90 4.45 21.90 -4.58
N ILE A 91 4.44 21.01 -5.56
CA ILE A 91 5.38 21.02 -6.70
C ILE A 91 4.63 20.77 -8.01
N ASP A 92 5.14 21.35 -9.10
CA ASP A 92 4.65 21.13 -10.45
C ASP A 92 5.35 19.94 -11.13
N ALA A 93 4.89 19.61 -12.35
CA ALA A 93 5.45 18.50 -13.10
C ALA A 93 6.93 18.72 -13.47
N ASP A 94 7.32 19.94 -13.83
CA ASP A 94 8.68 20.27 -14.24
C ASP A 94 9.67 20.09 -13.08
N GLY A 95 9.30 20.50 -11.87
CA GLY A 95 10.10 20.26 -10.66
C GLY A 95 10.29 18.78 -10.37
N VAL A 96 9.25 17.95 -10.52
CA VAL A 96 9.34 16.49 -10.35
C VAL A 96 10.22 15.87 -11.43
N VAL A 97 10.08 16.30 -12.69
CA VAL A 97 10.91 15.82 -13.81
C VAL A 97 12.38 16.14 -13.55
N SER A 98 12.72 17.37 -13.17
CA SER A 98 14.09 17.76 -12.86
C SER A 98 14.70 16.87 -11.79
N ALA A 99 13.97 16.63 -10.69
CA ALA A 99 14.45 15.77 -9.61
C ALA A 99 14.64 14.31 -10.06
N LEU A 100 13.74 13.77 -10.90
CA LEU A 100 13.88 12.42 -11.47
C LEU A 100 15.03 12.32 -12.48
N GLU A 101 15.32 13.38 -13.23
CA GLU A 101 16.43 13.44 -14.17
C GLU A 101 17.79 13.59 -13.46
N ASP A 102 17.84 14.22 -12.30
CA ASP A 102 19.06 14.35 -11.49
C ASP A 102 19.32 13.13 -10.59
N ALA A 103 18.29 12.34 -10.26
CA ALA A 103 18.39 11.19 -9.36
C ALA A 103 19.02 9.95 -10.02
N ASP A 104 19.88 9.23 -9.30
CA ASP A 104 20.45 7.94 -9.74
C ASP A 104 19.66 6.75 -9.18
N SER A 105 19.14 6.88 -7.95
CA SER A 105 18.34 5.86 -7.25
C SER A 105 16.92 6.37 -6.96
N ILE A 106 15.93 5.66 -7.52
CA ILE A 106 14.51 6.02 -7.45
C ILE A 106 13.71 4.83 -6.91
N ILE A 107 12.90 5.08 -5.88
CA ILE A 107 11.94 4.11 -5.34
C ILE A 107 10.52 4.58 -5.60
N ILE A 108 9.71 3.74 -6.25
CA ILE A 108 8.29 3.97 -6.50
C ILE A 108 7.45 3.20 -5.47
N ILE A 109 6.55 3.89 -4.78
CA ILE A 109 5.66 3.31 -3.77
C ILE A 109 4.22 3.37 -4.29
N PRO A 110 3.73 2.30 -4.94
CA PRO A 110 2.36 2.26 -5.47
C PRO A 110 1.34 2.04 -4.34
N GLY A 111 0.24 2.79 -4.40
CA GLY A 111 -0.89 2.66 -3.50
C GLY A 111 -2.22 2.48 -4.23
N TYR A 112 -3.31 2.43 -3.46
CA TYR A 112 -4.65 2.21 -4.01
C TYR A 112 -5.07 3.28 -5.03
N GLY A 113 -4.62 4.54 -4.86
CA GLY A 113 -4.91 5.61 -5.81
C GLY A 113 -4.36 5.35 -7.21
N MET A 114 -3.25 4.62 -7.34
CA MET A 114 -2.74 4.16 -8.65
C MET A 114 -3.73 3.21 -9.33
N ALA A 115 -4.31 2.28 -8.56
CA ALA A 115 -5.29 1.33 -9.06
C ALA A 115 -6.60 2.03 -9.47
N VAL A 116 -7.08 2.97 -8.65
CA VAL A 116 -8.31 3.74 -8.95
C VAL A 116 -8.16 4.55 -10.23
N ALA A 117 -6.99 5.15 -10.46
CA ALA A 117 -6.71 5.94 -11.66
C ALA A 117 -6.34 5.08 -12.89
N GLN A 118 -6.16 3.76 -12.72
CA GLN A 118 -5.65 2.86 -13.77
C GLN A 118 -4.30 3.34 -14.35
N ALA A 119 -3.40 3.74 -13.44
CA ALA A 119 -2.13 4.38 -13.78
C ALA A 119 -0.95 3.40 -13.93
N GLN A 120 -1.16 2.09 -13.73
CA GLN A 120 -0.10 1.07 -13.74
C GLN A 120 0.71 1.04 -15.05
N GLN A 121 0.06 1.31 -16.19
CA GLN A 121 0.74 1.38 -17.49
C GLN A 121 1.65 2.61 -17.59
N SER A 122 1.19 3.77 -17.12
CA SER A 122 1.98 5.01 -17.09
C SER A 122 3.20 4.87 -16.16
N VAL A 123 3.04 4.21 -15.01
CA VAL A 123 4.14 3.92 -14.09
C VAL A 123 5.16 2.95 -14.71
N SER A 124 4.70 1.92 -15.42
CA SER A 124 5.58 0.97 -16.13
C SER A 124 6.39 1.67 -17.23
N GLU A 125 5.75 2.52 -18.03
CA GLU A 125 6.43 3.31 -19.06
C GLU A 125 7.43 4.30 -18.46
N LEU A 126 7.08 4.97 -17.35
CA LEU A 126 7.98 5.88 -16.65
C LEU A 126 9.23 5.14 -16.16
N THR A 127 9.03 4.00 -15.54
CA THR A 127 10.10 3.11 -15.07
C THR A 127 11.02 2.72 -16.23
N LYS A 128 10.44 2.31 -17.36
CA LYS A 128 11.19 1.90 -18.55
C LYS A 128 12.07 3.03 -19.09
N ARG A 129 11.55 4.25 -19.19
CA ARG A 129 12.32 5.42 -19.68
C ARG A 129 13.45 5.81 -18.75
N LEU A 130 13.17 5.86 -17.44
CA LEU A 130 14.19 6.16 -16.44
C LEU A 130 15.31 5.11 -16.43
N ARG A 131 14.96 3.81 -16.50
CA ARG A 131 15.94 2.73 -16.61
C ARG A 131 16.73 2.77 -17.93
N ALA A 132 16.11 3.18 -19.04
CA ALA A 132 16.80 3.37 -20.31
C ALA A 132 17.88 4.49 -20.23
N LYS A 133 17.71 5.45 -19.32
CA LYS A 133 18.72 6.47 -18.99
C LYS A 133 19.78 5.99 -17.99
N GLY A 134 19.79 4.70 -17.62
CA GLY A 134 20.77 4.12 -16.71
C GLY A 134 20.46 4.30 -15.22
N LYS A 135 19.27 4.78 -14.87
CA LYS A 135 18.86 5.00 -13.47
C LYS A 135 18.41 3.69 -12.80
N SER A 136 18.66 3.58 -11.49
CA SER A 136 18.15 2.48 -10.67
C SER A 136 16.72 2.78 -10.24
N VAL A 137 15.74 2.06 -10.77
CA VAL A 137 14.32 2.25 -10.44
C VAL A 137 13.75 0.95 -9.87
N ARG A 138 13.24 1.01 -8.65
CA ARG A 138 12.68 -0.13 -7.90
C ARG A 138 11.31 0.22 -7.33
N PHE A 139 10.51 -0.80 -7.08
CA PHE A 139 9.19 -0.68 -6.46
C PHE A 139 9.25 -1.20 -5.03
N ALA A 140 8.66 -0.44 -4.12
CA ALA A 140 8.48 -0.83 -2.73
C ALA A 140 7.02 -1.20 -2.49
N ILE A 141 6.75 -2.47 -2.24
CA ILE A 141 5.40 -2.98 -2.02
C ILE A 141 5.14 -3.17 -0.54
N HIS A 142 4.12 -2.47 -0.04
CA HIS A 142 3.60 -2.74 1.30
C HIS A 142 2.64 -3.95 1.25
N PRO A 143 2.70 -4.89 2.22
CA PRO A 143 1.88 -6.11 2.19
C PRO A 143 0.36 -5.87 2.10
N VAL A 144 -0.10 -4.74 2.64
CA VAL A 144 -1.52 -4.31 2.60
C VAL A 144 -1.78 -3.13 1.67
N ALA A 145 -0.88 -2.86 0.71
CA ALA A 145 -1.13 -1.87 -0.32
C ALA A 145 -2.35 -2.26 -1.18
N GLY A 146 -3.36 -1.38 -1.26
CA GLY A 146 -4.53 -1.58 -2.09
C GLY A 146 -5.79 -1.99 -1.32
N ARG A 147 -6.46 -3.03 -1.81
CA ARG A 147 -7.76 -3.54 -1.31
C ARG A 147 -7.85 -5.06 -1.32
N LEU A 148 -6.82 -5.74 -1.84
CA LEU A 148 -6.70 -7.18 -1.89
C LEU A 148 -5.24 -7.53 -1.57
N PRO A 149 -4.98 -8.70 -0.98
CA PRO A 149 -3.61 -9.20 -0.84
C PRO A 149 -2.92 -9.28 -2.21
N GLY A 150 -1.69 -8.75 -2.29
CA GLY A 150 -0.93 -8.73 -3.54
C GLY A 150 -1.53 -7.84 -4.64
N HIS A 151 -2.45 -6.92 -4.31
CA HIS A 151 -3.13 -6.09 -5.32
C HIS A 151 -2.14 -5.33 -6.20
N MET A 152 -1.10 -4.73 -5.61
CA MET A 152 -0.09 -3.98 -6.38
C MET A 152 0.76 -4.91 -7.24
N ASN A 153 1.18 -6.08 -6.71
CA ASN A 153 1.98 -7.05 -7.46
C ASN A 153 1.25 -7.51 -8.74
N VAL A 154 -0.06 -7.78 -8.65
CA VAL A 154 -0.87 -8.18 -9.81
C VAL A 154 -0.96 -7.06 -10.85
N LEU A 155 -1.22 -5.82 -10.44
CA LEU A 155 -1.32 -4.68 -11.38
C LEU A 155 0.02 -4.36 -12.05
N LEU A 156 1.13 -4.47 -11.32
CA LEU A 156 2.46 -4.28 -11.87
C LEU A 156 2.83 -5.41 -12.84
N ALA A 157 2.46 -6.65 -12.52
CA ALA A 157 2.62 -7.79 -13.42
C ALA A 157 1.79 -7.63 -14.71
N GLU A 158 0.55 -7.15 -14.61
CA GLU A 158 -0.30 -6.80 -15.75
C GLU A 158 0.34 -5.71 -16.62
N ALA A 159 0.96 -4.71 -15.98
CA ALA A 159 1.74 -3.66 -16.63
C ALA A 159 3.13 -4.12 -17.10
N LYS A 160 3.44 -5.42 -16.99
CA LYS A 160 4.71 -6.04 -17.41
C LYS A 160 5.94 -5.44 -16.75
N VAL A 161 5.81 -4.97 -15.51
CA VAL A 161 6.95 -4.56 -14.70
C VAL A 161 7.76 -5.81 -14.33
N PRO A 162 9.08 -5.82 -14.57
CA PRO A 162 9.93 -6.97 -14.22
C PRO A 162 9.91 -7.24 -12.71
N TYR A 163 9.75 -8.51 -12.31
CA TYR A 163 9.64 -8.90 -10.90
C TYR A 163 10.92 -8.64 -10.09
N ASP A 164 12.09 -8.60 -10.73
CA ASP A 164 13.40 -8.35 -10.09
C ASP A 164 13.53 -6.94 -9.50
N ILE A 165 12.69 -6.00 -9.96
CA ILE A 165 12.65 -4.64 -9.45
C ILE A 165 11.43 -4.37 -8.55
N VAL A 166 10.64 -5.40 -8.24
CA VAL A 166 9.50 -5.31 -7.33
C VAL A 166 9.87 -5.98 -6.03
N LEU A 167 10.10 -5.18 -5.00
CA LEU A 167 10.60 -5.63 -3.70
C LEU A 167 9.52 -5.46 -2.64
N GLU A 168 9.46 -6.42 -1.73
CA GLU A 168 8.59 -6.32 -0.56
C GLU A 168 9.19 -5.34 0.47
N MET A 169 8.34 -4.79 1.33
CA MET A 169 8.73 -3.78 2.33
C MET A 169 9.96 -4.17 3.17
N ASP A 170 10.02 -5.42 3.62
CA ASP A 170 11.13 -5.93 4.45
C ASP A 170 12.46 -5.99 3.68
N GLU A 171 12.42 -6.06 2.35
CA GLU A 171 13.61 -6.14 1.50
C GLU A 171 14.16 -4.78 1.10
N ILE A 172 13.32 -3.73 1.11
CA ILE A 172 13.68 -2.41 0.55
C ILE A 172 13.74 -1.28 1.60
N ASN A 173 13.19 -1.47 2.81
CA ASN A 173 13.15 -0.39 3.81
C ASN A 173 14.54 0.13 4.20
N GLU A 174 15.55 -0.75 4.26
CA GLU A 174 16.94 -0.38 4.59
C GLU A 174 17.63 0.46 3.50
N ASP A 175 17.04 0.52 2.30
CA ASP A 175 17.61 1.25 1.15
C ASP A 175 17.14 2.70 1.05
N PHE A 176 16.07 3.09 1.76
CA PHE A 176 15.56 4.46 1.71
C PHE A 176 16.62 5.53 2.06
N PRO A 177 17.47 5.37 3.10
CA PRO A 177 18.54 6.33 3.39
C PRO A 177 19.52 6.59 2.23
N ASN A 178 19.69 5.61 1.34
CA ASN A 178 20.58 5.69 0.17
C ASN A 178 19.82 5.98 -1.13
N THR A 179 18.56 6.40 -1.06
CA THR A 179 17.71 6.68 -2.21
C THR A 179 17.58 8.18 -2.44
N ASP A 180 17.75 8.62 -3.68
CA ASP A 180 17.68 10.03 -4.04
C ASP A 180 16.23 10.52 -4.06
N VAL A 181 15.35 9.76 -4.72
CA VAL A 181 13.94 10.12 -4.87
C VAL A 181 13.03 8.95 -4.51
N ALA A 182 12.10 9.17 -3.59
CA ALA A 182 10.97 8.29 -3.36
C ALA A 182 9.68 8.92 -3.90
N ILE A 183 8.96 8.25 -4.80
CA ILE A 183 7.68 8.72 -5.34
C ILE A 183 6.53 7.84 -4.84
N VAL A 184 5.66 8.44 -4.03
CA VAL A 184 4.47 7.81 -3.47
C VAL A 184 3.28 8.06 -4.42
N ILE A 185 2.71 7.01 -4.99
CA ILE A 185 1.64 7.13 -5.98
C ILE A 185 0.32 6.63 -5.40
N GLY A 186 -0.53 7.58 -4.97
CA GLY A 186 -1.86 7.25 -4.50
C GLY A 186 -1.88 6.45 -3.20
N SER A 187 -0.90 6.68 -2.33
CA SER A 187 -0.80 6.05 -1.03
C SER A 187 -0.87 7.06 0.11
N ASN A 188 -1.28 6.60 1.30
CA ASN A 188 -1.34 7.43 2.50
C ASN A 188 -0.87 6.64 3.74
N ASP A 189 -1.70 5.71 4.22
CA ASP A 189 -1.46 5.05 5.53
C ASP A 189 -0.16 4.24 5.58
N ILE A 190 0.18 3.54 4.50
CA ILE A 190 1.37 2.65 4.44
C ILE A 190 2.71 3.39 4.37
N VAL A 191 2.68 4.73 4.28
CA VAL A 191 3.86 5.60 4.32
C VAL A 191 3.76 6.62 5.47
N ASN A 192 2.86 6.40 6.42
CA ASN A 192 2.56 7.37 7.47
C ASN A 192 3.52 7.21 8.68
N PRO A 193 4.38 8.21 8.97
CA PRO A 193 5.33 8.15 10.10
C PRO A 193 4.65 8.05 11.46
N ALA A 194 3.38 8.49 11.58
CA ALA A 194 2.62 8.41 12.83
C ALA A 194 2.48 6.97 13.34
N ALA A 195 2.64 5.96 12.47
CA ALA A 195 2.68 4.57 12.90
C ALA A 195 3.87 4.25 13.83
N GLN A 196 4.98 5.00 13.74
CA GLN A 196 6.17 4.84 14.59
C GLN A 196 6.33 5.99 15.59
N GLU A 197 5.97 7.22 15.21
CA GLU A 197 6.25 8.44 15.97
C GLU A 197 5.13 8.78 16.98
N ASP A 198 3.89 8.35 16.76
CA ASP A 198 2.74 8.68 17.62
C ASP A 198 2.07 7.43 18.23
N PRO A 199 2.31 7.14 19.53
CA PRO A 199 1.67 6.03 20.23
C PRO A 199 0.14 6.13 20.32
N ASN A 200 -0.44 7.31 20.15
CA ASN A 200 -1.89 7.52 20.16
C ASN A 200 -2.54 7.35 18.78
N SER A 201 -1.73 7.20 17.73
CA SER A 201 -2.22 7.03 16.37
C SER A 201 -3.04 5.73 16.23
N PRO A 202 -4.18 5.73 15.51
CA PRO A 202 -4.93 4.51 15.21
C PRO A 202 -4.13 3.43 14.45
N ILE A 203 -3.01 3.82 13.83
CA ILE A 203 -2.08 2.94 13.12
C ILE A 203 -0.75 2.73 13.87
N ALA A 204 -0.68 3.10 15.15
CA ALA A 204 0.52 2.93 15.97
C ALA A 204 0.99 1.46 15.95
N GLY A 205 2.30 1.27 15.71
CA GLY A 205 2.96 -0.02 15.56
C GLY A 205 2.72 -0.73 14.22
N MET A 206 1.95 -0.15 13.29
CA MET A 206 1.85 -0.68 11.92
C MET A 206 3.21 -0.55 11.23
N PRO A 207 3.78 -1.64 10.68
CA PRO A 207 4.91 -1.53 9.77
C PRO A 207 4.55 -0.60 8.61
N VAL A 208 5.48 0.25 8.20
CA VAL A 208 5.28 1.22 7.11
C VAL A 208 6.54 1.32 6.26
N LEU A 209 6.38 1.83 5.04
CA LEU A 209 7.49 2.17 4.17
C LEU A 209 8.08 3.51 4.61
N GLU A 210 9.35 3.49 5.03
CA GLU A 210 10.03 4.61 5.68
C GLU A 210 10.58 5.62 4.67
N CYS A 211 9.75 6.01 3.70
CA CYS A 211 10.16 6.81 2.56
C CYS A 211 10.68 8.21 2.93
N TRP A 212 10.32 8.72 4.11
CA TRP A 212 10.86 9.97 4.66
C TRP A 212 12.38 9.93 4.90
N LYS A 213 12.99 8.75 4.90
CA LYS A 213 14.45 8.59 4.98
C LYS A 213 15.17 8.84 3.65
N ALA A 214 14.45 8.93 2.52
CA ALA A 214 15.02 9.30 1.23
C ALA A 214 15.40 10.79 1.16
N LYS A 215 16.29 11.16 0.23
CA LYS A 215 16.72 12.56 0.09
C LYS A 215 15.57 13.48 -0.29
N GLN A 216 14.70 13.06 -1.21
CA GLN A 216 13.47 13.76 -1.58
C GLN A 216 12.29 12.80 -1.71
N VAL A 217 11.11 13.25 -1.30
CA VAL A 217 9.86 12.49 -1.40
C VAL A 217 8.83 13.27 -2.22
N PHE A 218 8.25 12.64 -3.23
CA PHE A 218 7.12 13.19 -3.98
C PHE A 218 5.85 12.41 -3.67
N VAL A 219 4.80 13.09 -3.25
CA VAL A 219 3.51 12.46 -2.99
C VAL A 219 2.51 12.85 -4.06
N SER A 220 2.15 11.88 -4.92
CA SER A 220 1.17 12.04 -5.99
C SER A 220 -0.23 11.68 -5.49
N LYS A 221 -1.09 12.70 -5.29
CA LYS A 221 -2.49 12.53 -4.85
C LYS A 221 -3.39 13.66 -5.37
N ARG A 222 -4.71 13.43 -5.40
CA ARG A 222 -5.70 14.38 -5.95
C ARG A 222 -5.90 15.66 -5.11
N GLY A 223 -5.58 15.64 -3.83
CA GLY A 223 -5.84 16.75 -2.91
C GLY A 223 -5.39 16.42 -1.48
N GLN A 224 -5.88 17.14 -0.48
CA GLN A 224 -5.42 17.00 0.92
C GLN A 224 -6.18 15.96 1.76
N GLY A 225 -7.13 15.23 1.16
CA GLY A 225 -7.94 14.24 1.88
C GLY A 225 -7.14 13.12 2.58
N THR A 226 -7.78 12.52 3.59
CA THR A 226 -7.23 11.45 4.43
C THR A 226 -7.23 10.09 3.75
N GLY A 227 -6.49 9.16 4.34
CA GLY A 227 -6.34 7.79 3.88
C GLY A 227 -7.52 6.91 4.26
N TYR A 228 -7.28 5.60 4.32
CA TYR A 228 -8.29 4.67 4.78
C TYR A 228 -8.54 4.90 6.29
N SER A 229 -7.46 5.03 7.05
CA SER A 229 -7.44 5.25 8.50
C SER A 229 -8.20 6.50 8.97
N GLY A 230 -8.49 7.44 8.07
CA GLY A 230 -9.14 8.71 8.40
C GLY A 230 -8.23 9.71 9.10
N ILE A 231 -6.93 9.41 9.28
CA ILE A 231 -5.97 10.32 9.91
C ILE A 231 -5.16 11.11 8.89
N GLU A 232 -4.63 12.23 9.37
CA GLU A 232 -3.64 13.01 8.66
C GLU A 232 -2.27 12.33 8.66
N ASN A 233 -1.41 12.70 7.71
CA ASN A 233 -0.11 12.08 7.53
C ASN A 233 1.01 13.11 7.67
N PRO A 234 1.80 13.05 8.76
CA PRO A 234 2.95 13.94 8.99
C PRO A 234 3.97 13.93 7.86
N LEU A 235 4.06 12.86 7.05
CA LEU A 235 4.94 12.81 5.88
C LEU A 235 4.76 14.03 4.96
N PHE A 236 3.51 14.47 4.77
CA PHE A 236 3.16 15.54 3.82
C PHE A 236 3.69 16.92 4.23
N TYR A 237 4.14 17.04 5.47
CA TYR A 237 4.61 18.26 6.09
C TYR A 237 6.13 18.26 6.33
N LYS A 238 6.82 17.12 6.10
CA LYS A 238 8.27 17.03 6.25
C LYS A 238 9.00 17.87 5.18
N GLU A 239 10.13 18.47 5.56
CA GLU A 239 10.89 19.40 4.73
C GLU A 239 11.36 18.82 3.39
N ASN A 240 11.63 17.51 3.34
CA ASN A 240 12.05 16.79 2.14
C ASN A 240 10.88 16.27 1.28
N THR A 241 9.63 16.52 1.69
CA THR A 241 8.44 16.09 0.97
C THR A 241 7.85 17.21 0.11
N ARG A 242 7.42 16.88 -1.10
CA ARG A 242 6.70 17.77 -2.00
C ARG A 242 5.42 17.10 -2.49
N MET A 243 4.35 17.88 -2.56
CA MET A 243 3.02 17.42 -2.94
C MET A 243 2.79 17.63 -4.44
N PHE A 244 2.70 16.55 -5.20
CA PHE A 244 2.40 16.58 -6.62
C PHE A 244 0.90 16.31 -6.83
N TYR A 245 0.13 17.39 -6.94
CA TYR A 245 -1.33 17.28 -6.99
C TYR A 245 -1.86 16.89 -8.37
N GLY A 246 -2.85 15.99 -8.39
CA GLY A 246 -3.57 15.61 -9.60
C GLY A 246 -4.13 14.19 -9.57
N ASP A 247 -4.85 13.83 -10.63
CA ASP A 247 -5.16 12.42 -10.89
C ASP A 247 -3.87 11.66 -11.20
N ALA A 248 -3.67 10.49 -10.60
CA ALA A 248 -2.39 9.79 -10.69
C ALA A 248 -2.00 9.46 -12.14
N LYS A 249 -2.96 9.05 -12.99
CA LYS A 249 -2.67 8.74 -14.38
C LYS A 249 -2.34 10.00 -15.16
N ALA A 250 -3.17 11.04 -15.06
CA ALA A 250 -2.94 12.29 -15.77
C ALA A 250 -1.62 12.96 -15.38
N SER A 251 -1.29 12.95 -14.09
CA SER A 251 -0.03 13.47 -13.54
C SER A 251 1.18 12.71 -14.09
N LEU A 252 1.14 11.37 -14.08
CA LEU A 252 2.23 10.55 -14.64
C LEU A 252 2.35 10.70 -16.16
N ASP A 253 1.23 10.78 -16.89
CA ASP A 253 1.23 11.02 -18.33
C ASP A 253 1.86 12.37 -18.67
N THR A 254 1.69 13.37 -17.81
CA THR A 254 2.40 14.67 -17.93
C THR A 254 3.90 14.50 -17.75
N LEU A 255 4.34 13.77 -16.72
CA LEU A 255 5.78 13.50 -16.51
C LEU A 255 6.39 12.77 -17.72
N LEU A 256 5.64 11.81 -18.29
CA LEU A 256 6.05 11.07 -19.49
C LEU A 256 6.18 11.94 -20.74
N GLN A 257 5.48 13.07 -20.84
CA GLN A 257 5.66 13.96 -22.00
C GLN A 257 7.02 14.69 -21.95
N SER A 258 7.49 14.99 -20.74
CA SER A 258 8.75 15.70 -20.50
C SER A 258 9.95 14.75 -20.46
N ILE A 259 9.81 13.56 -19.87
CA ILE A 259 10.86 12.54 -19.80
C ILE A 259 10.90 11.76 -21.12
N LYS A 260 11.79 12.19 -22.02
CA LYS A 260 12.08 11.52 -23.29
C LYS A 260 13.00 10.32 -23.12
#